data_AF-A0A803MB20-F1
#
_entry.id   AF-A0A803MB20-F1
#
_cell.length_a   1.000
_cell.length_b   1.000
_cell.length_c   1.000
_cell.angle_alpha   90.00
_cell.angle_beta   90.00
_cell.angle_gamma   90.00
#
_symmetry.space_group_name_H-M   'P 1'
#
loop_
_entity.id
_entity.type
_entity.pdbx_description
1 polymer ?
#
loop_
_entity_poly.entity_id
_entity_poly.type
_entity_poly.pdbx_seq_one_letter_code
_entity_poly.pdbx_strand_id
1 'polypeptide(L)'
;MAEVKILCNQKVSFCLSQIPVLLHNDKPICESLIIVEYIDEAFPSGPSILPSDPYDRAIQRFWAAYIDDKWFPTFRELLYSQSDEEVNVATIEKVKEGLALFEDAFVKCSKGKPFFSGDKIGYLDIALGSFIGWLRAVAKMCNIVEFLNEETPNLFTWSERFCADDAVKDYMPETDKLMEFGRLIKAKFKAEAASQN
;
A
#
# COMPACT_ATOMS: atom_id res chain seq x y z
N MET A 1 -21.40 3.51 21.42
CA MET A 1 -20.25 3.07 20.60
C MET A 1 -20.63 3.32 19.16
N ALA A 2 -19.91 4.18 18.45
CA ALA A 2 -20.20 4.44 17.04
C ALA A 2 -19.84 3.18 16.23
N GLU A 3 -20.72 2.76 15.32
CA GLU A 3 -20.50 1.62 14.46
C GLU A 3 -19.61 2.07 13.30
N VAL A 4 -18.41 1.49 13.18
CA VAL A 4 -17.49 1.71 12.07
C VAL A 4 -17.60 0.52 11.13
N LYS A 5 -18.02 0.76 9.89
CA LYS A 5 -18.11 -0.27 8.84
C LYS A 5 -17.21 0.09 7.68
N ILE A 6 -16.36 -0.84 7.25
CA ILE A 6 -15.65 -0.74 5.98
C ILE A 6 -16.50 -1.46 4.94
N LEU A 7 -17.03 -0.72 3.97
CA LEU A 7 -17.83 -1.30 2.90
C LEU A 7 -16.95 -1.68 1.72
N CYS A 8 -17.14 -2.90 1.24
CA CYS A 8 -16.59 -3.36 -0.03
C CYS A 8 -17.76 -3.40 -1.05
N ASN A 9 -17.68 -2.61 -2.13
CA ASN A 9 -18.62 -2.62 -3.27
C ASN A 9 -20.07 -2.10 -3.07
N GLN A 10 -20.32 -1.04 -2.28
CA GLN A 10 -21.61 -0.33 -2.34
C GLN A 10 -21.50 0.99 -3.13
N LYS A 11 -22.44 1.22 -4.06
CA LYS A 11 -22.63 2.52 -4.73
C LYS A 11 -23.17 3.51 -3.71
N VAL A 12 -22.28 4.28 -3.10
CA VAL A 12 -22.65 5.44 -2.28
C VAL A 12 -22.73 6.65 -3.21
N SER A 13 -23.89 7.33 -3.26
CA SER A 13 -24.21 8.38 -4.24
C SER A 13 -23.19 9.53 -4.35
N PHE A 14 -22.35 9.75 -3.34
CA PHE A 14 -21.33 10.81 -3.31
C PHE A 14 -19.89 10.28 -3.43
N CYS A 15 -19.69 8.96 -3.40
CA CYS A 15 -18.37 8.34 -3.46
C CYS A 15 -18.11 7.87 -4.89
N LEU A 16 -16.89 8.12 -5.40
CA LEU A 16 -16.38 7.39 -6.54
C LEU A 16 -16.56 5.90 -6.24
N SER A 17 -16.98 5.07 -7.21
CA SER A 17 -17.28 3.64 -6.98
C SER A 17 -16.00 2.81 -6.75
N GLN A 18 -15.18 3.26 -5.80
CA GLN A 18 -13.87 2.78 -5.42
C GLN A 18 -13.89 2.44 -3.93
N ILE A 19 -13.10 1.44 -3.57
CA ILE A 19 -12.90 0.99 -2.18
C ILE A 19 -11.49 1.40 -1.74
N PRO A 20 -11.27 1.63 -0.44
CA PRO A 20 -12.22 1.48 0.68
C PRO A 20 -13.20 2.65 0.85
N VAL A 21 -14.36 2.37 1.45
CA VAL A 21 -15.28 3.37 1.99
C VAL A 21 -15.49 3.10 3.47
N LEU A 22 -15.19 4.10 4.31
CA LEU A 22 -15.46 4.07 5.74
C LEU A 22 -16.84 4.69 5.99
N LEU A 23 -17.73 3.98 6.70
CA LEU A 23 -18.94 4.57 7.26
C LEU A 23 -18.74 4.86 8.74
N HIS A 24 -18.90 6.12 9.13
CA HIS A 24 -18.95 6.54 10.53
C HIS A 24 -20.23 7.35 10.77
N ASN A 25 -21.17 6.78 11.55
CA ASN A 25 -22.50 7.36 11.80
C ASN A 25 -23.27 7.67 10.49
N ASP A 26 -23.33 6.67 9.60
CA ASP A 26 -23.95 6.75 8.27
C ASP A 26 -23.38 7.83 7.34
N LYS A 27 -22.23 8.42 7.70
CA LYS A 27 -21.49 9.35 6.86
C LYS A 27 -20.35 8.61 6.15
N PRO A 28 -20.34 8.58 4.81
CA PRO A 28 -19.27 7.95 4.05
C PRO A 28 -18.03 8.83 3.99
N ILE A 29 -16.87 8.22 4.17
CA ILE A 29 -15.54 8.78 3.89
C ILE A 29 -14.88 7.86 2.87
N CYS A 30 -14.33 8.45 1.82
CA CYS A 30 -13.71 7.76 0.68
C CYS A 30 -12.24 8.12 0.58
N GLU A 31 -11.50 7.39 -0.26
CA GLU A 31 -10.03 7.44 -0.41
C GLU A 31 -9.30 6.90 0.82
N SER A 32 -8.45 5.90 0.63
CA SER A 32 -7.75 5.19 1.71
C SER A 32 -6.97 6.15 2.61
N LEU A 33 -6.18 7.05 2.02
CA LEU A 33 -5.36 7.99 2.78
C LEU A 33 -6.19 9.04 3.52
N ILE A 34 -7.29 9.53 2.92
CA ILE A 34 -8.24 10.43 3.60
C ILE A 34 -8.92 9.72 4.77
N ILE A 35 -9.27 8.43 4.60
CA ILE A 35 -9.82 7.60 5.67
C ILE A 35 -8.82 7.46 6.83
N VAL A 36 -7.54 7.24 6.54
CA VAL A 36 -6.50 7.14 7.59
C VAL A 36 -6.38 8.47 8.35
N GLU A 37 -6.34 9.61 7.66
CA GLU A 37 -6.31 10.93 8.33
C GLU A 37 -7.58 11.16 9.17
N TYR A 38 -8.75 10.82 8.64
CA TYR A 38 -10.00 10.92 9.38
C TYR A 38 -10.01 10.10 10.67
N ILE A 39 -9.47 8.89 10.64
CA ILE A 39 -9.36 8.03 11.83
C ILE A 39 -8.45 8.67 12.87
N ASP A 40 -7.30 9.22 12.46
CA ASP A 40 -6.37 9.90 13.37
C ASP A 40 -7.02 11.11 14.06
N GLU A 41 -7.79 11.90 13.31
CA GLU A 41 -8.46 13.10 13.82
C GLU A 41 -9.73 12.80 14.64
N ALA A 42 -10.53 11.82 14.22
CA ALA A 42 -11.81 11.51 14.86
C ALA A 42 -11.65 10.71 16.17
N PHE A 43 -10.52 10.03 16.36
CA PHE A 43 -10.23 9.19 17.53
C PHE A 43 -8.94 9.61 18.26
N PRO A 44 -8.84 10.87 18.74
CA PRO A 44 -7.60 11.45 19.26
C PRO A 44 -7.12 10.83 20.60
N SER A 45 -7.95 10.01 21.25
CA SER A 45 -7.55 9.24 22.43
C SER A 45 -6.70 8.00 22.09
N GLY A 46 -6.65 7.61 20.81
CA GLY A 46 -5.82 6.50 20.33
C GLY A 46 -4.35 6.92 20.08
N PRO A 47 -3.49 5.96 19.69
CA PRO A 47 -2.16 6.27 19.20
C PRO A 47 -2.25 7.16 17.95
N SER A 48 -1.49 8.25 17.91
CA SER A 48 -1.42 9.11 16.74
C SER A 48 -0.78 8.39 15.56
N ILE A 49 -1.38 8.55 14.38
CA ILE A 49 -0.91 8.00 13.11
C ILE A 49 0.00 9.00 12.40
N LEU A 50 -0.37 10.28 12.36
CA LEU A 50 0.48 11.33 11.79
C LEU A 50 1.44 11.91 12.84
N PRO A 51 2.63 12.37 12.43
CA PRO A 51 3.53 13.11 13.31
C PRO A 51 2.88 14.40 13.82
N SER A 52 3.23 14.76 15.06
CA SER A 52 2.78 16.02 15.68
C SER A 52 3.49 17.24 15.07
N ASP A 53 4.77 17.11 14.73
CA ASP A 53 5.55 18.16 14.07
C ASP A 53 5.01 18.44 12.64
N PRO A 54 4.72 19.70 12.28
CA PRO A 54 4.17 20.04 10.97
C PRO A 54 5.06 19.66 9.79
N TYR A 55 6.38 19.74 9.93
CA TYR A 55 7.32 19.41 8.85
C TYR A 55 7.36 17.90 8.64
N ASP A 56 7.57 17.12 9.71
CA ASP A 56 7.59 15.66 9.62
C ASP A 56 6.24 15.14 9.05
N ARG A 57 5.11 15.75 9.45
CA ARG A 57 3.78 15.45 8.88
C ARG A 57 3.67 15.75 7.39
N ALA A 58 4.22 16.88 6.93
CA ALA A 58 4.24 17.22 5.51
C ALA A 58 5.10 16.24 4.69
N ILE A 59 6.23 15.79 5.23
CA ILE A 59 7.11 14.81 4.58
C ILE A 59 6.42 13.44 4.46
N GLN A 60 5.72 12.97 5.50
CA GLN A 60 4.98 11.71 5.39
C GLN A 60 3.84 11.77 4.37
N ARG A 61 3.11 12.89 4.32
CA ARG A 61 2.07 13.12 3.29
C ARG A 61 2.65 13.15 1.88
N PHE A 62 3.80 13.80 1.69
CA PHE A 62 4.49 13.83 0.40
C PHE A 62 4.83 12.41 -0.09
N TRP A 63 5.42 11.58 0.76
CA TRP A 63 5.79 10.22 0.37
C TRP A 63 4.59 9.32 0.11
N ALA A 64 3.52 9.44 0.91
CA ALA A 64 2.29 8.71 0.65
C ALA A 64 1.66 9.12 -0.70
N ALA A 65 1.63 10.42 -1.01
CA ALA A 65 1.18 10.89 -2.32
C ALA A 65 2.09 10.40 -3.46
N TYR A 66 3.41 10.39 -3.27
CA TYR A 66 4.34 9.84 -4.25
C TYR A 66 4.09 8.34 -4.51
N ILE A 67 3.81 7.57 -3.46
CA ILE A 67 3.45 6.15 -3.58
C ILE A 67 2.24 6.01 -4.50
N ASP A 68 1.14 6.71 -4.24
CA ASP A 68 -0.10 6.59 -5.03
C ASP A 68 0.03 7.17 -6.46
N ASP A 69 0.72 8.29 -6.62
CA ASP A 69 0.77 9.02 -7.90
C ASP A 69 1.85 8.52 -8.86
N LYS A 70 2.93 7.93 -8.34
CA LYS A 70 4.14 7.59 -9.13
C LYS A 70 4.50 6.12 -9.07
N TRP A 71 4.65 5.59 -7.86
CA TRP A 71 5.15 4.22 -7.70
C TRP A 71 4.06 3.18 -7.97
N PHE A 72 2.89 3.34 -7.34
CA PHE A 72 1.78 2.40 -7.46
C PHE A 72 1.29 2.22 -8.90
N PRO A 73 1.17 3.25 -9.77
CA PRO A 73 0.80 3.04 -11.16
C PRO A 73 1.75 2.09 -11.91
N THR A 74 3.06 2.21 -11.67
CA THR A 74 4.08 1.32 -12.24
C THR A 74 3.98 -0.09 -11.65
N PHE A 75 3.80 -0.21 -10.34
CA PHE A 75 3.61 -1.51 -9.69
C PHE A 75 2.31 -2.21 -10.13
N ARG A 76 1.24 -1.43 -10.34
CA ARG A 76 -0.05 -1.86 -10.83
C ARG A 76 0.04 -2.38 -12.27
N GLU A 77 0.86 -1.74 -13.10
CA GLU A 77 1.15 -2.24 -14.45
C GLU A 77 1.72 -3.65 -14.36
N LEU A 78 2.70 -3.91 -13.48
CA LEU A 78 3.26 -5.25 -13.31
C LEU A 78 2.23 -6.27 -12.79
N LEU A 79 1.36 -5.85 -11.86
CA LEU A 79 0.33 -6.71 -11.29
C LEU A 79 -0.72 -7.17 -12.31
N TYR A 80 -1.09 -6.29 -13.24
CA TYR A 80 -2.16 -6.54 -14.22
C TYR A 80 -1.70 -6.67 -15.67
N SER A 81 -0.39 -6.54 -15.93
CA SER A 81 0.19 -6.56 -17.27
C SER A 81 -0.15 -7.87 -17.99
N GLN A 82 -0.45 -7.74 -19.28
CA GLN A 82 -0.49 -8.82 -20.27
C GLN A 82 0.72 -8.73 -21.22
N SER A 83 1.71 -7.90 -20.91
CA SER A 83 2.75 -7.48 -21.84
C SER A 83 3.84 -8.54 -22.03
N ASP A 84 4.55 -8.39 -23.15
CA ASP A 84 5.74 -9.16 -23.52
C ASP A 84 6.77 -9.20 -22.38
N GLU A 85 7.57 -10.26 -22.36
CA GLU A 85 8.60 -10.56 -21.37
C GLU A 85 9.60 -9.40 -21.20
N GLU A 86 9.98 -8.73 -22.31
CA GLU A 86 10.88 -7.56 -22.30
C GLU A 86 10.29 -6.33 -21.57
N VAL A 87 8.99 -6.07 -21.74
CA VAL A 87 8.29 -4.96 -21.06
C VAL A 87 8.20 -5.21 -19.55
N ASN A 88 8.07 -6.47 -19.15
CA ASN A 88 8.04 -6.85 -17.74
C ASN A 88 9.40 -6.58 -17.06
N VAL A 89 10.53 -6.83 -17.74
CA VAL A 89 11.88 -6.55 -17.17
C VAL A 89 12.05 -5.05 -16.89
N ALA A 90 11.78 -4.18 -17.86
CA ALA A 90 11.92 -2.73 -17.66
C ALA A 90 11.00 -2.20 -16.55
N THR A 91 9.80 -2.77 -16.41
CA THR A 91 8.84 -2.40 -15.36
C THR A 91 9.30 -2.87 -13.98
N ILE A 92 9.87 -4.08 -13.88
CA ILE A 92 10.48 -4.60 -12.64
C ILE A 92 11.58 -3.66 -12.16
N GLU A 93 12.47 -3.21 -13.06
CA GLU A 93 13.56 -2.29 -12.68
C GLU A 93 13.02 -0.95 -12.17
N LYS A 94 12.00 -0.36 -12.80
CA LYS A 94 11.37 0.87 -12.27
C LYS A 94 10.73 0.68 -10.89
N VAL A 95 10.14 -0.49 -10.62
CA VAL A 95 9.60 -0.80 -9.29
C VAL A 95 10.73 -0.82 -8.27
N LYS A 96 11.87 -1.45 -8.59
CA LYS A 96 13.06 -1.49 -7.73
C LYS A 96 13.66 -0.11 -7.50
N GLU A 97 13.76 0.73 -8.54
CA GLU A 97 14.22 2.12 -8.42
C GLU A 97 13.37 2.89 -7.40
N GLY A 98 12.05 2.72 -7.43
CA GLY A 98 11.17 3.33 -6.43
C GLY A 98 11.37 2.77 -5.02
N LEU A 99 11.61 1.47 -4.87
CA LEU A 99 11.94 0.87 -3.57
C LEU A 99 13.28 1.40 -3.02
N ALA A 100 14.27 1.64 -3.88
CA ALA A 100 15.52 2.29 -3.48
C ALA A 100 15.30 3.73 -2.98
N LEU A 101 14.39 4.50 -3.59
CA LEU A 101 14.00 5.81 -3.06
C LEU A 101 13.32 5.70 -1.68
N PHE A 102 12.51 4.66 -1.47
CA PHE A 102 11.86 4.43 -0.18
C PHE A 102 12.85 3.96 0.89
N GLU A 103 13.93 3.26 0.53
CA GLU A 103 15.03 2.92 1.43
C GLU A 103 15.69 4.19 1.98
N ASP A 104 16.04 5.13 1.09
CA ASP A 104 16.57 6.43 1.48
C ASP A 104 15.57 7.24 2.33
N ALA A 105 14.29 7.20 1.95
CA ALA A 105 13.23 7.86 2.71
C ALA A 105 13.09 7.26 4.11
N PHE A 106 13.18 5.93 4.24
CA PHE A 106 13.09 5.22 5.51
C PHE A 106 14.22 5.63 6.44
N VAL A 107 15.47 5.63 5.97
CA VAL A 107 16.63 6.05 6.77
C VAL A 107 16.45 7.49 7.29
N LYS A 108 15.99 8.41 6.43
CA LYS A 108 15.79 9.82 6.79
C LYS A 108 14.61 10.04 7.75
N CYS A 109 13.48 9.39 7.50
CA CYS A 109 12.25 9.59 8.28
C CYS A 109 12.33 8.87 9.63
N SER A 110 12.80 7.62 9.64
CA SER A 110 12.89 6.82 10.87
C SER A 110 13.90 7.38 11.86
N LYS A 111 14.97 8.05 11.41
CA LYS A 111 16.04 8.55 12.30
C LYS A 111 16.61 7.41 13.17
N GLY A 112 16.73 6.20 12.61
CA GLY A 112 17.22 4.99 13.29
C GLY A 112 16.16 4.24 14.10
N LYS A 113 14.89 4.62 14.00
CA LYS A 113 13.76 3.98 14.68
C LYS A 113 13.16 2.84 13.86
N PRO A 114 12.33 1.97 14.47
CA PRO A 114 11.79 0.79 13.79
C PRO A 114 10.86 1.05 12.61
N PHE A 115 10.20 2.21 12.56
CA PHE A 115 9.17 2.57 11.59
C PHE A 115 9.47 3.93 10.95
N PHE A 116 8.87 4.21 9.79
CA PHE A 116 8.96 5.54 9.14
C PHE A 116 8.48 6.65 10.08
N SER A 117 7.52 6.31 10.94
CA SER A 117 6.91 7.22 11.91
C SER A 117 7.56 7.20 13.30
N GLY A 118 8.72 6.55 13.43
CA GLY A 118 9.45 6.47 14.68
C GLY A 118 9.24 5.13 15.38
N ASP A 119 8.80 5.17 16.64
CA ASP A 119 8.75 3.99 17.51
C ASP A 119 7.54 3.07 17.25
N LYS A 120 6.53 3.54 16.51
CA LYS A 120 5.30 2.79 16.19
C LYS A 120 4.91 2.99 14.72
N ILE A 121 4.09 2.08 14.21
CA ILE A 121 3.44 2.23 12.90
C ILE A 121 2.67 3.56 12.86
N GLY A 122 2.91 4.35 11.83
CA GLY A 122 2.14 5.56 11.54
C GLY A 122 1.79 5.67 10.06
N TYR A 123 1.52 6.89 9.61
CA TYR A 123 0.87 7.15 8.32
C TYR A 123 1.64 6.57 7.13
N LEU A 124 2.93 6.87 7.01
CA LEU A 124 3.74 6.38 5.88
C LEU A 124 3.97 4.87 5.94
N ASP A 125 4.04 4.31 7.15
CA ASP A 125 4.13 2.86 7.35
C ASP A 125 2.88 2.15 6.83
N ILE A 126 1.69 2.70 7.11
CA ILE A 126 0.42 2.16 6.60
C ILE A 126 0.34 2.29 5.07
N ALA A 127 0.71 3.45 4.53
CA ALA A 127 0.66 3.72 3.09
C ALA A 127 1.51 2.72 2.29
N LEU A 128 2.80 2.61 2.60
CA LEU A 128 3.69 1.68 1.89
C LEU A 128 3.46 0.22 2.32
N GLY A 129 3.25 -0.02 3.62
CA GLY A 129 3.12 -1.34 4.21
C GLY A 129 1.94 -2.14 3.65
N SER A 130 0.87 -1.45 3.22
CA SER A 130 -0.28 -2.05 2.55
C SER A 130 0.06 -2.81 1.26
N PHE A 131 1.22 -2.53 0.65
CA PHE A 131 1.68 -3.18 -0.58
C PHE A 131 2.60 -4.40 -0.34
N ILE A 132 3.04 -4.68 0.89
CA ILE A 132 4.03 -5.75 1.15
C ILE A 132 3.54 -7.13 0.72
N GLY A 133 2.29 -7.48 1.02
CA GLY A 133 1.70 -8.74 0.57
C GLY A 133 1.69 -8.86 -0.96
N TRP A 134 1.36 -7.77 -1.65
CA TRP A 134 1.37 -7.72 -3.11
C TRP A 134 2.78 -7.78 -3.67
N LEU A 135 3.77 -7.12 -3.07
CA LEU A 135 5.17 -7.21 -3.49
C LEU A 135 5.65 -8.66 -3.48
N ARG A 136 5.37 -9.39 -2.40
CA ARG A 136 5.69 -10.83 -2.29
C ARG A 136 4.98 -11.65 -3.35
N ALA A 137 3.69 -11.38 -3.61
CA ALA A 137 2.90 -12.11 -4.60
C ALA A 137 3.39 -11.84 -6.03
N VAL A 138 3.62 -10.58 -6.38
CA VAL A 138 4.11 -10.17 -7.70
C VAL A 138 5.52 -10.71 -7.94
N ALA A 139 6.38 -10.72 -6.91
CA ALA A 139 7.71 -11.31 -7.02
C ALA A 139 7.64 -12.78 -7.51
N LYS A 140 6.83 -13.60 -6.83
CA LYS A 140 6.59 -14.99 -7.23
C LYS A 140 5.95 -15.10 -8.62
N MET A 141 4.98 -14.25 -8.96
CA MET A 141 4.31 -14.28 -10.26
C MET A 141 5.25 -13.93 -11.42
N CYS A 142 6.25 -13.09 -11.18
CA CYS A 142 7.27 -12.68 -12.14
C CYS A 142 8.55 -13.54 -12.10
N ASN A 143 8.56 -14.64 -11.34
CA ASN A 143 9.73 -15.49 -11.12
C ASN A 143 10.99 -14.75 -10.63
N ILE A 144 10.83 -13.66 -9.89
CA ILE A 144 11.92 -13.00 -9.17
C ILE A 144 11.95 -13.51 -7.73
N VAL A 145 13.14 -13.55 -7.12
CA VAL A 145 13.31 -14.07 -5.74
C VAL A 145 12.54 -13.20 -4.75
N GLU A 146 12.84 -11.90 -4.74
CA GLU A 146 12.18 -10.90 -3.90
C GLU A 146 12.46 -9.49 -4.44
N PHE A 147 11.58 -8.55 -4.10
CA PHE A 147 11.76 -7.13 -4.43
C PHE A 147 12.61 -6.40 -3.39
N LEU A 148 12.41 -6.71 -2.10
CA LEU A 148 13.19 -6.17 -1.01
C LEU A 148 14.34 -7.13 -0.75
N ASN A 149 15.57 -6.69 -0.98
CA ASN A 149 16.76 -7.54 -0.95
C ASN A 149 17.95 -6.80 -0.30
N GLU A 150 19.18 -7.25 -0.57
CA GLU A 150 20.42 -6.65 -0.06
C GLU A 150 20.64 -5.17 -0.45
N GLU A 151 19.98 -4.67 -1.50
CA GLU A 151 20.00 -3.27 -1.92
C GLU A 151 19.04 -2.40 -1.08
N THR A 152 18.04 -3.00 -0.43
CA THR A 152 17.07 -2.31 0.45
C THR A 152 16.99 -2.97 1.84
N PRO A 153 18.11 -3.07 2.59
CA PRO A 153 18.18 -3.86 3.81
C PRO A 153 17.31 -3.29 4.95
N ASN A 154 17.16 -1.96 5.03
CA ASN A 154 16.35 -1.34 6.06
C ASN A 154 14.86 -1.55 5.79
N LEU A 155 14.41 -1.40 4.55
CA LEU A 155 13.04 -1.73 4.15
C LEU A 155 12.72 -3.20 4.32
N PHE A 156 13.65 -4.10 3.98
CA PHE A 156 13.45 -5.52 4.22
C PHE A 156 13.16 -5.77 5.71
N THR A 157 14.04 -5.27 6.58
CA THR A 157 13.90 -5.40 8.04
C THR A 157 12.63 -4.73 8.58
N TRP A 158 12.28 -3.56 8.06
CA TRP A 158 11.05 -2.85 8.39
C TRP A 158 9.82 -3.64 7.96
N SER A 159 9.82 -4.23 6.77
CA SER A 159 8.66 -4.95 6.22
C SER A 159 8.33 -6.20 7.03
N GLU A 160 9.34 -6.94 7.50
CA GLU A 160 9.18 -8.08 8.39
C GLU A 160 8.58 -7.64 9.73
N ARG A 161 9.08 -6.53 10.29
CA ARG A 161 8.56 -5.96 11.53
C ARG A 161 7.12 -5.46 11.39
N PHE A 162 6.83 -4.76 10.29
CA PHE A 162 5.50 -4.25 9.96
C PHE A 162 4.49 -5.40 9.85
N CYS A 163 4.83 -6.47 9.13
CA CYS A 163 3.96 -7.64 8.99
C CYS A 163 3.74 -8.41 10.30
N ALA A 164 4.70 -8.35 11.23
CA ALA A 164 4.63 -9.03 12.51
C ALA A 164 3.90 -8.24 13.60
N ASP A 165 3.64 -6.95 13.39
CA ASP A 165 2.96 -6.09 14.35
C ASP A 165 1.53 -6.58 14.62
N ASP A 166 1.08 -6.48 15.88
CA ASP A 166 -0.25 -6.93 16.30
C ASP A 166 -1.38 -6.20 15.56
N ALA A 167 -1.16 -4.97 15.10
CA ALA A 167 -2.13 -4.21 14.32
C ALA A 167 -2.24 -4.68 12.85
N VAL A 168 -1.29 -5.48 12.35
CA VAL A 168 -1.15 -5.81 10.93
C VAL A 168 -1.28 -7.29 10.65
N LYS A 169 -0.68 -8.16 11.48
CA LYS A 169 -0.46 -9.59 11.18
C LYS A 169 -1.71 -10.37 10.77
N ASP A 170 -2.86 -10.03 11.36
CA ASP A 170 -4.14 -10.72 11.09
C ASP A 170 -4.85 -10.19 9.84
N TYR A 171 -4.42 -9.03 9.31
CA TYR A 171 -5.01 -8.36 8.15
C TYR A 171 -4.15 -8.48 6.90
N MET A 172 -2.83 -8.73 7.05
CA MET A 172 -1.93 -8.92 5.91
C MET A 172 -2.28 -10.23 5.19
N PRO A 173 -2.71 -10.19 3.92
CA PRO A 173 -3.15 -11.41 3.25
C PRO A 173 -1.98 -12.35 2.95
N GLU A 174 -2.24 -13.65 3.01
CA GLU A 174 -1.27 -14.66 2.59
C GLU A 174 -0.90 -14.48 1.11
N THR A 175 0.39 -14.62 0.80
CA THR A 175 0.93 -14.44 -0.54
C THR A 175 0.20 -15.28 -1.59
N ASP A 176 -0.09 -16.54 -1.30
CA ASP A 176 -0.70 -17.45 -2.28
C ASP A 176 -2.16 -17.06 -2.60
N LYS A 177 -2.90 -16.54 -1.62
CA LYS A 177 -4.26 -15.98 -1.84
C LYS A 177 -4.23 -14.73 -2.69
N LEU A 178 -3.24 -13.85 -2.49
CA LEU A 178 -3.05 -12.67 -3.35
C LEU A 178 -2.67 -13.05 -4.78
N MET A 179 -1.83 -14.08 -4.96
CA MET A 179 -1.52 -14.60 -6.29
C MET A 179 -2.75 -15.15 -7.00
N GLU A 180 -3.59 -15.93 -6.31
CA GLU A 180 -4.86 -16.42 -6.85
C GLU A 180 -5.76 -15.27 -7.27
N PHE A 181 -5.97 -14.29 -6.38
CA PHE A 181 -6.78 -13.11 -6.67
C PHE A 181 -6.21 -12.28 -7.84
N GLY A 182 -4.89 -12.08 -7.88
CA GLY A 182 -4.20 -11.40 -8.98
C GLY A 182 -4.42 -12.09 -10.33
N ARG A 183 -4.35 -13.43 -10.37
CA ARG A 183 -4.66 -14.21 -11.58
C ARG A 183 -6.12 -14.05 -12.02
N LEU A 184 -7.06 -14.05 -11.07
CA LEU A 184 -8.48 -13.82 -11.37
C LEU A 184 -8.73 -12.43 -11.97
N ILE A 185 -8.13 -11.39 -11.40
CA ILE A 185 -8.24 -10.04 -11.94
C ILE A 185 -7.62 -9.95 -13.33
N LYS A 186 -6.44 -10.53 -13.53
CA LYS A 186 -5.76 -10.57 -14.83
C LYS A 186 -6.62 -11.28 -15.89
N ALA A 187 -7.25 -12.39 -15.54
CA ALA A 187 -8.16 -13.12 -16.44
C ALA A 187 -9.40 -12.28 -16.80
N LYS A 188 -9.96 -11.56 -15.83
CA LYS A 188 -11.10 -10.66 -16.05
C LYS A 188 -10.75 -9.53 -17.03
N PHE A 189 -9.63 -8.83 -16.83
CA PHE A 189 -9.19 -7.77 -17.74
C PHE A 189 -8.89 -8.30 -19.15
N LYS A 190 -8.33 -9.51 -19.27
CA LYS A 190 -8.13 -10.17 -20.57
C LYS A 190 -9.45 -10.44 -21.30
N ALA A 191 -10.46 -10.93 -20.58
CA ALA A 191 -11.78 -11.18 -21.14
C ALA A 191 -12.48 -9.88 -21.59
N GLU A 192 -12.39 -8.82 -20.79
CA GLU A 192 -12.95 -7.51 -21.13
C GLU A 192 -12.29 -6.89 -22.36
N ALA A 193 -10.95 -6.93 -22.47
CA ALA A 193 -10.23 -6.43 -23.63
C ALA A 193 -10.56 -7.22 -24.92
N ALA A 194 -10.73 -8.54 -24.82
CA ALA A 194 -11.12 -9.38 -25.95
C ALA A 194 -12.58 -9.15 -26.40
N SER A 195 -13.45 -8.65 -25.52
CA SER A 195 -14.85 -8.33 -25.85
C SER A 195 -15.06 -6.96 -26.51
N GLN A 196 -14.01 -6.13 -26.55
CA GLN A 196 -14.03 -4.80 -27.16
C GLN A 196 -13.37 -4.75 -28.55
N ASN A 197 -12.81 -5.88 -29.00
CA ASN A 197 -12.26 -6.11 -30.34
C ASN A 197 -13.20 -7.00 -31.16
#